data_AF-A0A1L1PIY5-F1
#
_entry.id   AF-A0A1L1PIY5-F1
#
_cell.length_a   1.000
_cell.length_b   1.000
_cell.length_c   1.000
_cell.angle_alpha   90.00
_cell.angle_beta   90.00
_cell.angle_gamma   90.00
#
_symmetry.space_group_name_H-M   'P 1'
#
loop_
_entity.id
_entity.type
_entity.pdbx_description
1 polymer ?
#
loop_
_entity_poly.entity_id
_entity_poly.type
_entity_poly.pdbx_seq_one_letter_code
_entity_poly.pdbx_strand_id
1 'polypeptide(L)' 'MTFTKRQAIAALGLAGLGAFGALGAAHAAEPLRIGLIATYSGPYADYGRQFDAGIALFLKERKGQIAGRPVEII' A
#
# COMPACT_ATOMS: atom_id res chain seq x y z
N MET A 1 -17.12 -33.02 32.14
CA MET A 1 -16.46 -31.70 32.28
C MET A 1 -17.50 -30.62 32.00
N THR A 2 -18.11 -30.04 33.03
CA THR A 2 -19.12 -28.99 32.90
C THR A 2 -18.43 -27.63 32.91
N PHE A 3 -18.26 -27.02 31.73
CA PHE A 3 -17.69 -25.69 31.60
C PHE A 3 -18.67 -24.64 32.17
N THR A 4 -18.22 -23.83 33.11
CA THR A 4 -19.03 -22.78 33.73
C THR A 4 -19.04 -21.53 32.86
N LYS A 5 -20.14 -20.74 32.88
CA LYS A 5 -20.31 -19.52 32.08
C LYS A 5 -19.15 -18.51 32.21
N ARG A 6 -18.48 -18.48 33.38
CA ARG A 6 -17.29 -17.66 33.64
C ARG A 6 -16.06 -18.10 32.84
N GLN A 7 -15.91 -19.40 32.61
CA GLN A 7 -14.82 -19.97 31.80
C GLN A 7 -15.02 -19.68 30.31
N ALA A 8 -16.28 -19.63 29.84
CA ALA A 8 -16.61 -19.23 28.48
C ALA A 8 -16.29 -17.75 28.21
N ILE A 9 -16.60 -16.86 29.16
CA ILE A 9 -16.29 -15.42 29.05
C ILE A 9 -14.78 -15.18 29.09
N ALA A 10 -14.05 -15.89 29.96
CA ALA A 10 -12.59 -15.80 30.02
C ALA A 10 -11.92 -16.28 28.71
N ALA A 11 -12.42 -17.36 28.09
CA ALA A 11 -11.93 -17.85 26.81
C ALA A 11 -12.17 -16.86 25.67
N LEU A 12 -13.31 -16.17 25.66
CA LEU A 12 -13.63 -15.12 24.68
C LEU A 12 -12.72 -13.88 24.85
N GLY A 13 -12.42 -13.49 26.10
CA GLY A 13 -11.50 -12.37 26.37
C GLY A 13 -10.07 -12.64 25.91
N LEU A 14 -9.57 -13.86 26.07
CA LEU A 14 -8.22 -14.26 25.67
C LEU A 14 -8.09 -14.38 24.13
N ALA A 15 -9.14 -14.82 23.44
CA ALA A 15 -9.19 -14.85 21.97
C ALA A 15 -9.23 -13.44 21.36
N GLY A 16 -9.88 -12.49 22.02
CA GLY A 16 -9.95 -11.08 21.58
C GLY A 16 -8.59 -10.37 21.65
N LEU A 17 -7.81 -10.59 22.71
CA LEU A 17 -6.49 -9.95 22.89
C LEU A 17 -5.42 -10.46 21.92
N GLY A 18 -5.48 -11.73 21.51
CA GLY A 18 -4.56 -12.29 20.51
C GLY A 18 -4.76 -11.75 19.10
N ALA A 19 -5.97 -11.34 18.74
CA ALA A 19 -6.29 -10.80 17.42
C ALA A 19 -5.74 -9.38 17.19
N PHE A 20 -5.60 -8.57 18.25
CA PHE A 20 -5.05 -7.20 18.13
C PHE A 20 -3.52 -7.16 18.04
N GLY A 21 -2.82 -8.17 18.55
CA GLY A 21 -1.35 -8.24 18.47
C GLY A 21 -0.81 -8.54 17.07
N ALA A 22 -1.59 -9.22 16.23
CA ALA A 22 -1.22 -9.56 14.84
C ALA A 22 -1.48 -8.43 13.82
N LEU A 23 -2.14 -7.34 14.23
CA LEU A 23 -2.27 -6.11 13.45
C LEU A 23 -1.04 -5.18 13.61
N GLY A 24 -0.04 -5.62 14.38
CA GLY A 24 1.23 -4.91 14.56
C GLY A 24 2.00 -4.77 13.25
N ALA A 25 2.19 -3.52 12.85
CA ALA A 25 3.08 -3.05 11.79
C ALA A 25 2.63 -3.27 10.33
N ALA A 26 1.41 -2.82 10.00
CA ALA A 26 1.27 -2.07 8.75
C ALA A 26 1.97 -0.72 8.92
N HIS A 27 3.32 -0.71 8.99
CA HIS A 27 4.07 0.53 8.81
C HIS A 27 3.66 1.05 7.43
N ALA A 28 3.04 2.23 7.39
CA ALA A 28 2.76 2.91 6.14
C ALA A 28 4.12 3.12 5.45
N ALA A 29 4.44 2.25 4.50
CA ALA A 29 5.73 2.28 3.83
C ALA A 29 5.84 3.62 3.12
N GLU A 30 6.98 4.31 3.31
CA GLU A 30 7.21 5.58 2.64
C GLU A 30 7.00 5.43 1.12
N PRO A 31 6.47 6.47 0.45
CA PRO A 31 6.28 6.43 -0.99
C PRO A 31 7.58 6.06 -1.72
N LEU A 32 7.45 5.23 -2.74
CA LEU A 32 8.52 4.96 -3.68
C LEU A 32 8.63 6.17 -4.62
N ARG A 33 9.65 7.00 -4.39
CA ARG A 33 9.98 8.15 -5.23
C ARG A 33 10.83 7.74 -6.41
N ILE A 34 10.36 8.02 -7.62
CA ILE A 34 11.03 7.67 -8.87
C ILE A 34 11.20 8.95 -9.68
N GLY A 35 12.44 9.37 -9.90
CA GLY A 35 12.75 10.51 -10.76
C GLY A 35 12.67 10.12 -12.24
N LEU A 36 11.95 10.90 -13.04
CA LEU A 36 11.86 10.72 -14.49
C LEU A 36 12.63 11.84 -15.22
N ILE A 37 13.74 11.45 -15.84
CA ILE A 37 14.46 12.35 -16.75
C ILE A 37 13.88 12.15 -18.15
N ALA A 38 13.14 13.12 -18.63
CA ALA A 38 12.53 13.11 -19.95
C ALA A 38 12.60 14.48 -20.64
N THR A 39 12.37 14.48 -21.95
CA THR A 39 12.24 15.71 -22.74
C THR A 39 10.83 16.26 -22.61
N TYR A 40 10.70 17.32 -21.82
CA TYR A 40 9.44 18.05 -21.63
C TYR A 40 9.34 19.34 -22.47
N SER A 41 10.39 19.68 -23.20
CA SER A 41 10.46 20.87 -24.05
C SER A 41 11.19 20.62 -25.37
N GLY A 42 11.03 21.53 -26.32
CA GLY A 42 11.67 21.44 -27.63
C GLY A 42 10.99 20.45 -28.58
N PRO A 43 11.64 20.06 -29.68
CA PRO A 43 11.01 19.28 -30.76
C PRO A 43 10.59 17.86 -30.33
N TYR A 44 11.06 17.38 -29.18
CA TYR A 44 10.77 16.04 -28.65
C TYR A 44 9.92 16.04 -27.37
N ALA A 45 9.27 17.17 -27.04
CA ALA A 45 8.40 17.29 -25.86
C ALA A 45 7.24 16.26 -25.85
N ASP A 46 6.80 15.84 -27.03
CA ASP A 46 5.74 14.86 -27.22
C ASP A 46 6.08 13.48 -26.67
N TYR A 47 7.38 13.14 -26.57
CA TYR A 47 7.80 11.89 -25.94
C TYR A 47 7.63 11.94 -24.42
N GLY A 48 7.99 13.06 -23.76
CA GLY A 48 7.76 13.24 -22.32
C GLY A 48 6.29 13.07 -21.94
N ARG A 49 5.38 13.68 -22.72
CA ARG A 49 3.93 13.52 -22.54
C ARG A 49 3.44 12.08 -22.71
N GLN A 50 4.02 11.33 -23.64
CA GLN A 50 3.70 9.92 -23.83
C GLN A 50 4.21 9.05 -22.68
N PHE A 51 5.39 9.35 -22.13
CA PHE A 51 5.93 8.66 -20.96
C PHE A 51 5.03 8.87 -19.74
N ASP A 52 4.64 10.12 -19.45
CA ASP A 52 3.74 10.45 -18.34
C ASP A 52 2.41 9.69 -18.47
N ALA A 53 1.83 9.65 -19.67
CA ALA A 53 0.58 8.94 -19.94
C ALA A 53 0.71 7.42 -19.70
N GLY A 54 1.82 6.82 -20.15
CA GLY A 54 2.10 5.40 -19.94
C GLY A 54 2.30 5.05 -18.47
N ILE A 55 3.05 5.89 -17.73
CA ILE A 55 3.27 5.71 -16.29
C ILE A 55 1.96 5.86 -15.52
N ALA A 56 1.16 6.88 -15.84
CA ALA A 56 -0.14 7.09 -15.23
C ALA A 56 -1.08 5.90 -15.46
N LEU A 57 -1.11 5.34 -16.67
CA LEU A 57 -1.89 4.14 -17.00
C LEU A 57 -1.43 2.94 -16.16
N PHE A 58 -0.13 2.65 -16.15
CA PHE A 58 0.44 1.55 -15.39
C PHE A 58 0.11 1.67 -13.89
N LEU A 59 0.31 2.85 -13.31
CA LEU A 59 0.02 3.07 -11.91
C LEU A 59 -1.48 2.94 -11.62
N LYS A 60 -2.35 3.43 -12.51
CA LYS A 60 -3.81 3.26 -12.37
C LYS A 60 -4.21 1.78 -12.29
N GLU A 61 -3.69 0.94 -13.19
CA GLU A 61 -3.94 -0.52 -13.18
C GLU A 61 -3.46 -1.19 -11.89
N ARG A 62 -2.45 -0.60 -11.25
CA ARG A 62 -1.81 -1.12 -10.03
C ARG A 62 -2.25 -0.39 -8.76
N LYS A 63 -3.36 0.36 -8.83
CA LYS A 63 -3.91 1.14 -7.68
C LYS A 63 -2.89 2.11 -7.07
N GLY A 64 -2.03 2.68 -7.91
CA GLY A 64 -0.99 3.64 -7.54
C GLY A 64 0.19 3.04 -6.77
N GLN A 65 0.38 1.71 -6.79
CA GLN A 65 1.36 1.03 -5.95
C GLN A 65 2.29 0.09 -6.70
N ILE A 66 3.55 0.01 -6.24
CA ILE A 66 4.53 -1.00 -6.62
C ILE A 66 5.01 -1.70 -5.35
N ALA A 67 4.95 -3.03 -5.33
CA ALA A 67 5.31 -3.84 -4.16
C ALA A 67 4.62 -3.39 -2.84
N GLY A 68 3.36 -2.95 -2.93
CA GLY A 68 2.58 -2.47 -1.77
C GLY A 68 2.94 -1.06 -1.29
N ARG A 69 3.80 -0.34 -2.01
CA ARG A 69 4.20 1.04 -1.69
C ARG A 69 3.54 2.02 -2.65
N PRO A 70 2.96 3.14 -2.18
CA PRO A 70 2.48 4.20 -3.06
C PRO A 70 3.65 4.77 -3.87
N VAL A 71 3.42 5.12 -5.13
CA VAL A 71 4.45 5.67 -6.01
C VAL A 71 4.27 7.19 -6.16
N GLU A 72 5.39 7.90 -6.12
CA GLU A 72 5.49 9.33 -6.41
C GLU A 72 6.50 9.51 -7.56
N ILE A 73 6.04 10.06 -8.68
CA ILE A 73 6.91 10.39 -9.83
C ILE A 73 7.37 11.84 -9.67
N ILE A 74 8.66 12.07 -9.85
CA ILE A 74 9.32 13.38 -9.69
C ILE A 74 9.96 13.79 -11.01
#